data_AF-A0A3R5Y4P2-F1
#
_entry.id   AF-A0A3R5Y4P2-F1
#
_cell.length_a   1.000
_cell.length_b   1.000
_cell.length_c   1.000
_cell.angle_alpha   90.00
_cell.angle_beta   90.00
_cell.angle_gamma   90.00
#
_symmetry.space_group_name_H-M   'P 1'
#
loop_
_entity.id
_entity.type
_entity.pdbx_description
1 polymer ?
#
loop_
_entity_poly.entity_id
_entity_poly.type
_entity_poly.pdbx_seq_one_letter_code
_entity_poly.pdbx_strand_id
1 'polypeptide(L)'
;MKVDILNDTSEHLSFIRATLYPQNSRPIRIDIMQNIRLYHPIEEKAGVRLINDLDIGSLKLLSFANRGTKKDLYDLYFLSQKYGLTRSALSNEVNF
;
A
#
# COMPACT_ATOMS: atom_id res chain seq x y z
N MET A 1 -14.40 24.05 -5.03
CA MET A 1 -13.43 22.94 -4.84
C MET A 1 -12.06 23.46 -5.20
N LYS A 2 -11.10 23.44 -4.27
CA LYS A 2 -9.70 23.83 -4.56
C LYS A 2 -8.87 22.57 -4.79
N VAL A 3 -7.93 22.61 -5.74
CA VAL A 3 -7.02 21.51 -6.06
C VAL A 3 -5.60 22.05 -6.08
N ASP A 4 -4.72 21.45 -5.29
CA ASP A 4 -3.29 21.73 -5.31
C ASP A 4 -2.56 20.53 -5.93
N ILE A 5 -1.87 20.74 -7.05
CA ILE A 5 -1.13 19.69 -7.79
C ILE A 5 0.37 19.91 -7.60
N LEU A 6 1.05 18.85 -7.20
CA LEU A 6 2.49 18.78 -7.05
C LEU A 6 3.01 17.67 -7.96
N ASN A 7 3.86 18.04 -8.91
CA ASN A 7 4.64 17.09 -9.70
C ASN A 7 5.97 16.87 -8.97
N ASP A 8 6.21 15.66 -8.48
CA ASP A 8 7.38 15.33 -7.67
C ASP A 8 8.09 14.15 -8.33
N THR A 9 9.33 14.37 -8.77
CA THR A 9 10.17 13.34 -9.38
C THR A 9 10.96 12.62 -8.29
N SER A 10 10.27 11.85 -7.44
CA SER A 10 10.96 10.92 -6.53
C SER A 10 11.41 9.68 -7.30
N GLU A 11 12.57 9.10 -6.97
CA GLU A 11 13.15 7.95 -7.69
C GLU A 11 12.23 6.71 -7.74
N HIS A 12 11.16 6.67 -6.93
CA HIS A 12 10.30 5.49 -6.86
C HIS A 12 8.80 5.84 -6.94
N LEU A 13 8.22 5.47 -8.08
CA LEU A 13 6.82 5.09 -8.33
C LEU A 13 5.74 6.17 -8.30
N SER A 14 5.85 7.25 -7.53
CA SER A 14 4.84 8.32 -7.52
C SER A 14 5.16 9.41 -8.53
N PHE A 15 4.22 9.71 -9.43
CA PHE A 15 4.41 10.68 -10.52
C PHE A 15 3.62 11.97 -10.29
N ILE A 16 2.38 11.89 -9.79
CA ILE A 16 1.54 13.06 -9.52
C ILE A 16 0.95 12.95 -8.13
N ARG A 17 1.06 14.02 -7.35
CA ARG A 17 0.35 14.19 -6.08
C ARG A 17 -0.64 15.35 -6.20
N ALA A 18 -1.88 15.11 -5.83
CA ALA A 18 -2.91 16.14 -5.75
C ALA A 18 -3.56 16.14 -4.36
N THR A 19 -3.91 17.32 -3.86
CA THR A 19 -4.77 17.45 -2.68
C THR A 19 -6.04 18.19 -3.07
N LEU A 20 -7.18 17.52 -2.89
CA LEU A 20 -8.50 18.12 -3.09
C LEU A 20 -8.98 18.71 -1.76
N TYR A 21 -9.54 19.91 -1.82
CA TYR A 21 -10.18 20.60 -0.70
C TYR A 21 -11.67 20.79 -1.02
N PRO A 22 -12.53 19.82 -0.68
CA PRO A 22 -13.97 19.97 -0.81
C PRO A 22 -14.50 20.96 0.23
N GLN A 23 -15.60 21.64 -0.07
CA GLN A 23 -16.24 22.53 0.91
C GLN A 23 -16.84 21.69 2.04
N ASN A 24 -16.58 22.09 3.29
CA ASN A 24 -17.08 21.43 4.50
C ASN A 24 -16.67 19.97 4.68
N SER A 25 -15.54 19.54 4.10
CA SER A 25 -14.99 18.19 4.27
C SER A 25 -13.49 18.23 4.52
N ARG A 26 -12.96 17.11 5.02
CA ARG A 26 -11.50 16.98 5.20
C ARG A 26 -10.80 16.98 3.84
N PRO A 27 -9.57 17.51 3.75
CA PRO A 27 -8.75 17.42 2.55
C PRO A 27 -8.53 15.95 2.15
N ILE A 28 -8.58 15.68 0.85
CA ILE A 28 -8.37 14.34 0.29
C ILE A 28 -7.03 14.36 -0.45
N ARG A 29 -6.08 13.55 0.02
CA ARG A 29 -4.79 13.35 -0.66
C ARG A 29 -4.93 12.25 -1.71
N ILE A 30 -4.47 12.54 -2.92
CA ILE A 30 -4.45 11.63 -4.05
C ILE A 30 -3.00 11.50 -4.53
N ASP A 31 -2.48 10.27 -4.54
CA ASP A 31 -1.18 9.94 -5.12
C ASP A 31 -1.41 9.03 -6.34
N ILE A 32 -0.88 9.43 -7.49
CA ILE A 32 -0.92 8.66 -8.73
C ILE A 32 0.45 8.03 -8.94
N MET A 33 0.49 6.71 -8.81
CA MET A 33 1.68 5.91 -9.04
C MET A 33 1.63 5.28 -10.42
N GLN A 34 2.75 5.31 -11.14
CA GLN A 34 2.89 4.74 -12.48
C GLN A 34 3.98 3.67 -12.48
N ASN A 35 3.99 2.84 -13.52
CA ASN A 35 4.99 1.78 -13.73
C ASN A 35 5.08 0.74 -12.59
N ILE A 36 4.00 0.57 -11.81
CA ILE A 36 3.89 -0.55 -10.89
C ILE A 36 3.59 -1.81 -11.72
N ARG A 37 4.44 -2.84 -11.57
CA ARG A 37 4.13 -4.16 -12.09
C ARG A 37 3.22 -4.89 -11.11
N LEU A 38 2.02 -5.24 -11.58
CA LEU A 38 1.07 -6.06 -10.84
C LEU A 38 1.21 -7.50 -11.30
N TYR A 39 1.35 -8.43 -10.36
CA TYR A 39 1.52 -9.84 -10.66
C TYR A 39 0.21 -10.61 -10.58
N HIS A 40 -0.81 -10.02 -9.97
CA HIS A 40 -2.10 -10.63 -9.74
C HIS A 40 -3.21 -9.86 -10.47
N PRO A 41 -4.35 -10.51 -10.76
CA PRO A 41 -5.49 -9.86 -11.39
C PRO A 41 -6.04 -8.70 -10.55
N ILE A 42 -6.58 -7.69 -11.22
CA ILE A 42 -7.35 -6.62 -10.59
C ILE A 42 -8.64 -7.20 -10.01
N GLU A 43 -8.95 -6.83 -8.78
CA GLU A 43 -10.23 -7.11 -8.12
C GLU A 43 -11.19 -5.94 -8.32
N GLU A 44 -12.49 -6.20 -8.42
CA GLU A 44 -13.51 -5.15 -8.42
C GLU A 44 -14.43 -5.33 -7.21
N LYS A 45 -14.56 -4.28 -6.40
CA LYS A 45 -15.45 -4.24 -5.23
C LYS A 45 -16.23 -2.93 -5.24
N ALA A 46 -17.57 -3.03 -5.25
CA ALA A 46 -18.46 -1.86 -5.28
C ALA A 46 -18.15 -0.86 -6.42
N GLY A 47 -17.81 -1.36 -7.62
CA GLY A 47 -17.43 -0.52 -8.77
C GLY A 47 -16.04 0.11 -8.67
N VAL A 48 -15.25 -0.23 -7.66
CA VAL A 48 -13.88 0.23 -7.47
C VAL A 48 -12.90 -0.88 -7.84
N ARG A 49 -11.97 -0.58 -8.75
CA ARG A 49 -10.86 -1.45 -9.10
C ARG A 49 -9.79 -1.37 -8.02
N LEU A 50 -9.42 -2.53 -7.48
CA LEU A 50 -8.45 -2.68 -6.41
C LEU A 50 -7.33 -3.63 -6.88
N ILE A 51 -6.10 -3.31 -6.50
CA ILE A 51 -4.99 -4.25 -6.69
C ILE A 51 -5.09 -5.37 -5.66
N ASN A 52 -4.58 -6.55 -6.01
CA ASN A 52 -4.62 -7.70 -5.11
C ASN A 52 -3.76 -7.47 -3.86
N ASP A 53 -4.18 -8.04 -2.74
CA ASP A 53 -3.51 -7.89 -1.45
C ASP A 53 -2.05 -8.37 -1.45
N LEU A 54 -1.68 -9.36 -2.28
CA LEU A 54 -0.29 -9.81 -2.40
C LEU A 54 0.61 -8.74 -3.04
N ASP A 55 0.11 -8.06 -4.08
CA ASP A 55 0.81 -6.93 -4.69
C ASP A 55 0.89 -5.73 -3.73
N ILE A 56 -0.16 -5.49 -2.92
CA ILE A 56 -0.13 -4.51 -1.81
C ILE A 56 0.97 -4.87 -0.81
N GLY A 57 1.09 -6.15 -0.45
CA GLY A 57 2.14 -6.67 0.44
C GLY A 57 3.54 -6.35 -0.06
N SER A 58 3.83 -6.59 -1.35
CA SER A 58 5.12 -6.24 -1.96
C SER A 58 5.42 -4.74 -1.89
N LEU A 59 4.44 -3.87 -2.18
CA LEU A 59 4.60 -2.42 -2.07
C LEU A 59 4.83 -1.96 -0.63
N LYS A 60 4.18 -2.62 0.33
CA LYS A 60 4.36 -2.39 1.77
C LYS A 60 5.74 -2.81 2.25
N LEU A 61 6.27 -3.93 1.77
CA LEU A 61 7.64 -4.36 2.07
C LEU A 61 8.66 -3.33 1.55
N LEU A 62 8.52 -2.88 0.30
CA LEU A 62 9.40 -1.85 -0.27
C LEU A 62 9.34 -0.55 0.55
N SER A 63 8.13 -0.12 0.90
CA SER A 63 7.93 1.04 1.76
C SER A 63 8.56 0.88 3.14
N PHE A 64 8.35 -0.27 3.79
CA PHE A 64 8.86 -0.54 5.13
C PHE A 64 10.38 -0.60 5.15
N ALA A 65 11.01 -1.23 4.15
CA ALA A 65 12.46 -1.28 4.01
C ALA A 65 13.09 0.12 3.90
N ASN A 66 12.39 1.09 3.29
CA ASN A 66 12.90 2.44 3.12
C ASN A 66 12.70 3.33 4.38
N ARG A 67 11.49 3.38 4.95
CA ARG A 67 11.14 4.31 6.05
C ARG A 67 10.86 3.67 7.41
N GLY A 68 10.61 2.37 7.47
CA GLY A 68 10.42 1.63 8.73
C GLY A 68 9.25 2.07 9.62
N THR A 69 8.13 2.56 9.06
CA THR A 69 7.05 3.11 9.92
C THR A 69 6.23 2.02 10.62
N LYS A 70 5.76 2.30 11.86
CA LYS A 70 4.88 1.40 12.61
C LYS A 70 3.63 1.00 11.83
N LYS A 71 3.06 1.93 11.05
CA LYS A 71 1.86 1.68 10.25
C LYS A 71 2.10 0.58 9.21
N ASP A 72 3.21 0.66 8.47
CA ASP A 72 3.52 -0.36 7.46
C ASP A 72 3.78 -1.72 8.11
N LEU A 73 4.38 -1.77 9.30
CA LEU A 73 4.53 -3.01 10.07
C LEU A 73 3.17 -3.63 10.44
N TYR A 74 2.20 -2.84 10.90
CA TYR A 74 0.86 -3.34 11.20
C TYR A 74 0.14 -3.86 9.95
N ASP A 75 0.25 -3.16 8.83
CA ASP A 75 -0.33 -3.59 7.55
C ASP A 75 0.28 -4.92 7.09
N LEU A 76 1.60 -5.08 7.17
CA LEU A 76 2.30 -6.33 6.85
C LEU A 76 1.94 -7.46 7.82
N TYR A 77 1.83 -7.18 9.11
CA TYR A 77 1.37 -8.17 10.09
C TYR A 77 -0.06 -8.64 9.78
N PHE A 78 -0.97 -7.73 9.46
CA PHE A 78 -2.34 -8.08 9.07
C PHE A 78 -2.37 -8.95 7.81
N LEU A 79 -1.62 -8.58 6.78
CA LEU A 79 -1.52 -9.36 5.54
C LEU A 79 -0.90 -10.75 5.80
N SER A 80 0.16 -10.84 6.60
CA SER A 80 0.77 -12.12 6.92
C SER A 80 -0.17 -13.04 7.70
N GLN A 81 -0.98 -12.52 8.62
CA GLN A 81 -2.03 -13.28 9.30
C GLN A 81 -3.10 -13.78 8.32
N LYS A 82 -3.58 -12.90 7.44
CA LYS A 82 -4.59 -13.22 6.43
C LYS A 82 -4.15 -14.35 5.48
N TYR A 83 -2.87 -14.39 5.13
CA TYR A 83 -2.29 -15.39 4.22
C TYR A 83 -1.61 -16.57 4.94
N GLY A 84 -1.70 -16.66 6.27
CA GLY A 84 -1.11 -17.77 7.04
C GLY A 84 0.43 -17.78 7.04
N LEU A 85 1.07 -16.64 6.81
CA LEU A 85 2.52 -16.47 6.76
C LEU A 85 3.15 -16.20 8.14
N THR A 86 2.34 -16.12 9.19
CA THR A 86 2.81 -16.01 10.58
C THR A 86 3.11 -17.38 11.19
N ARG A 87 4.00 -17.40 12.18
CA ARG A 87 4.73 -18.55 12.76
C ARG A 87 3.91 -19.78 13.24
N SER A 88 2.59 -19.85 13.09
CA SER A 88 1.87 -21.13 13.29
C SER A 88 2.23 -22.19 12.24
N ALA A 89 2.88 -21.81 11.13
CA ALA A 89 3.43 -22.73 10.13
C ALA A 89 4.86 -23.24 10.43
N LEU A 90 5.51 -22.75 11.50
CA LEU A 90 6.89 -23.12 11.88
C LEU A 90 6.95 -23.75 13.28
N SER A 91 5.85 -24.30 13.79
CA SER A 91 5.81 -24.98 15.09
C SER A 91 6.41 -26.39 15.08
N ASN A 92 7.01 -26.83 13.97
CA ASN A 92 7.86 -28.01 13.95
C ASN A 92 9.31 -27.56 13.74
N GLU A 93 10.11 -27.77 14.79
CA GLU A 93 11.57 -27.61 14.83
C GLU A 93 12.11 -26.18 14.91
N VAL A 94 12.29 -25.66 16.12
CA VAL A 94 13.63 -25.33 16.67
C VAL A 94 13.45 -25.14 18.19
N ASN A 95 13.97 -26.09 18.97
CA ASN A 95 14.19 -25.94 20.40
C ASN A 95 15.49 -25.15 20.60
N PHE A 96 15.45 -24.09 21.40
CA PHE A 96 16.65 -23.51 22.02
C PHE A 96 16.88 -24.19 23.37
#